data_AF-A0A7C6RUQ1-F1
#
_entry.id   AF-A0A7C6RUQ1-F1
#
_cell.length_a   1.000
_cell.length_b   1.000
_cell.length_c   1.000
_cell.angle_alpha   90.00
_cell.angle_beta   90.00
_cell.angle_gamma   90.00
#
_symmetry.space_group_name_H-M   'P 1'
#
loop_
_entity.id
_entity.type
_entity.pdbx_description
1 polymer ?
#
loop_
_entity_poly.entity_id
_entity_poly.type
_entity_poly.pdbx_seq_one_letter_code
_entity_poly.pdbx_strand_id
1 'polypeptide(L)'
;MERRKVRLTIKATLTLAIGLTTALLILGVGIFSYYNTARVVEDAVIREARLVAEKNAEAISEWFRFIEEDIYLFSLVPAVRNLDEARAVMAELIKQRPGYGGILLADKNGTATTVEGLTISIASRDYFEGALAGNKVAYSQPMVTQGTNVATVMLARPVMSEGSTETVGVVAFAVALEELQQLAASMTLQGYGYADLFQEVARLRLTAAGMIAVALLVGFALAYGLAVSLSKPMVELTKSAERLGAGDLTAEVTV
;
A
#
# COMPACT_ATOMS: atom_id res chain seq x y z
N MET A 1 19.83 -54.42 24.55
CA MET A 1 20.40 -53.29 23.79
C MET A 1 21.13 -52.37 24.75
N GLU A 2 22.45 -52.47 24.81
CA GLU A 2 23.29 -51.70 25.73
C GLU A 2 23.56 -50.31 25.13
N ARG A 3 23.16 -49.23 25.83
CA ARG A 3 23.43 -47.86 25.37
C ARG A 3 24.92 -47.55 25.57
N ARG A 4 25.69 -47.58 24.49
CA ARG A 4 27.10 -47.16 24.45
C ARG A 4 27.22 -45.70 24.94
N LYS A 5 27.67 -45.50 26.18
CA LYS A 5 27.97 -44.18 26.75
C LYS A 5 29.26 -43.66 26.11
N VAL A 6 29.16 -42.65 25.24
CA VAL A 6 30.31 -41.95 24.67
C VAL A 6 30.98 -41.15 25.80
N ARG A 7 32.21 -41.49 26.19
CA ARG A 7 32.99 -40.69 27.15
C ARG A 7 33.66 -39.54 26.39
N LEU A 8 33.07 -38.35 26.47
CA LEU A 8 33.62 -37.12 25.87
C LEU A 8 34.82 -36.62 26.69
N THR A 9 35.87 -36.15 26.02
CA THR A 9 37.03 -35.49 26.66
C THR A 9 36.59 -34.15 27.26
N ILE A 10 37.23 -33.69 28.35
CA ILE A 10 36.94 -32.40 29.03
C ILE A 10 36.85 -31.24 28.03
N LYS A 11 37.75 -31.24 27.02
CA LYS A 11 37.74 -30.29 25.89
C LYS A 11 36.40 -30.26 25.16
N ALA A 12 35.91 -31.42 24.73
CA ALA A 12 34.67 -31.56 23.98
C ALA A 12 33.45 -31.16 24.83
N THR A 13 33.42 -31.51 26.11
CA THR A 13 32.33 -31.13 27.03
C THR A 13 32.26 -29.61 27.21
N LEU A 14 33.40 -28.93 27.40
CA LEU A 14 33.45 -27.47 27.54
C LEU A 14 33.07 -26.76 26.23
N THR A 15 33.56 -27.23 25.08
CA THR A 15 33.19 -26.68 23.76
C THR A 15 31.69 -26.81 23.51
N LEU A 16 31.09 -27.96 23.83
CA LEU A 16 29.66 -28.19 23.66
C LEU A 16 28.83 -27.31 24.61
N ALA A 17 29.24 -27.16 25.87
CA ALA A 17 28.51 -26.34 26.85
C ALA A 17 28.50 -24.85 26.46
N ILE A 18 29.67 -24.29 26.13
CA ILE A 18 29.81 -22.88 25.73
C ILE A 18 29.20 -22.63 24.34
N GLY A 19 29.39 -23.57 23.41
CA GLY A 19 28.80 -23.50 22.08
C GLY A 19 27.27 -23.53 22.14
N LEU A 20 26.69 -24.38 22.99
CA LEU A 20 25.24 -24.46 23.19
C LEU A 20 24.68 -23.17 23.78
N THR A 21 25.30 -22.60 24.82
CA THR A 21 24.81 -21.35 25.42
C THR A 21 24.90 -20.18 24.46
N THR A 22 25.99 -20.09 23.70
CA THR A 22 26.20 -19.05 22.68
C THR A 22 25.21 -19.21 21.52
N ALA A 23 24.96 -20.44 21.07
CA ALA A 23 23.95 -20.72 20.05
C ALA A 23 22.55 -20.32 20.52
N LEU A 24 22.17 -20.62 21.77
CA LEU A 24 20.88 -20.23 22.33
C LEU A 24 20.71 -18.71 22.38
N LEU A 25 21.75 -17.96 22.77
CA LEU A 25 21.71 -16.50 22.78
C LEU A 25 21.54 -15.92 21.37
N ILE A 26 22.32 -16.42 20.40
CA ILE A 26 22.23 -15.98 19.00
C ILE A 26 20.85 -16.28 18.42
N LEU A 27 20.30 -17.47 18.70
CA LEU A 27 18.97 -17.84 18.25
C LEU A 27 17.90 -16.91 18.87
N GLY A 28 17.99 -16.62 20.17
CA GLY A 28 17.06 -15.70 20.83
C GLY A 28 17.10 -14.30 20.23
N VAL A 29 18.29 -13.73 20.06
CA VAL A 29 18.46 -12.40 19.44
C VAL A 29 18.01 -12.40 17.98
N GLY A 30 18.32 -13.45 17.22
CA GLY A 30 17.93 -13.59 15.82
C GLY A 30 16.41 -13.64 15.64
N ILE A 31 15.72 -14.45 16.46
CA ILE A 31 14.25 -14.53 16.46
C ILE A 31 13.65 -13.18 16.83
N PHE A 32 14.13 -12.55 17.90
CA PHE A 32 13.65 -11.23 18.34
C PHE A 32 13.85 -10.16 17.25
N SER A 33 15.04 -10.10 16.66
CA SER A 33 15.39 -9.16 15.59
C SER A 33 14.53 -9.37 14.35
N TYR A 34 14.26 -10.63 13.97
CA TYR A 34 13.37 -10.96 12.86
C TYR A 34 11.96 -10.38 13.09
N TYR A 35 11.37 -10.61 14.26
CA TYR A 35 10.03 -10.09 14.57
C TYR A 35 10.01 -8.56 14.62
N ASN A 36 11.02 -7.91 15.18
CA ASN A 36 11.09 -6.45 15.24
C ASN A 36 11.21 -5.85 13.83
N THR A 37 12.07 -6.42 12.99
CA THR A 37 12.26 -5.93 11.61
C THR A 37 11.02 -6.16 10.77
N ALA A 38 10.37 -7.32 10.91
CA ALA A 38 9.12 -7.61 10.23
C ALA A 38 8.05 -6.56 10.56
N ARG A 39 7.90 -6.17 11.83
CA ARG A 39 6.96 -5.12 12.25
C ARG A 39 7.31 -3.75 11.67
N VAL A 40 8.59 -3.35 11.71
CA VAL A 40 9.02 -2.05 11.16
C VAL A 40 8.74 -1.96 9.66
N VAL A 41 9.00 -3.05 8.92
CA VAL A 41 8.71 -3.14 7.48
C VAL A 41 7.21 -3.11 7.23
N GLU A 42 6.42 -3.89 7.98
CA GLU A 42 4.96 -3.89 7.88
C GLU A 42 4.39 -2.48 8.11
N ASP A 43 4.81 -1.81 9.18
CA ASP A 43 4.36 -0.45 9.48
C ASP A 43 4.78 0.54 8.39
N ALA A 44 5.97 0.38 7.79
CA ALA A 44 6.42 1.21 6.68
C ALA A 44 5.55 1.01 5.44
N VAL A 45 5.26 -0.24 5.08
CA VAL A 45 4.39 -0.58 3.94
C VAL A 45 2.96 -0.05 4.17
N ILE A 46 2.40 -0.21 5.37
CA ILE A 46 1.05 0.29 5.69
C ILE A 46 1.01 1.82 5.62
N ARG A 47 2.03 2.51 6.14
CA ARG A 47 2.10 3.98 6.04
C ARG A 47 2.19 4.44 4.60
N GLU A 48 3.05 3.83 3.79
CA GLU A 48 3.20 4.18 2.38
C GLU A 48 1.91 3.92 1.60
N ALA A 49 1.25 2.78 1.86
CA ALA A 49 -0.04 2.46 1.27
C ALA A 49 -1.12 3.48 1.61
N ARG A 50 -1.16 3.98 2.85
CA ARG A 50 -2.06 5.07 3.24
C ARG A 50 -1.73 6.37 2.53
N LEU A 51 -0.46 6.76 2.49
CA LEU A 51 -0.04 8.00 1.82
C LEU A 51 -0.39 7.99 0.34
N VAL A 52 -0.15 6.86 -0.34
CA VAL A 52 -0.55 6.72 -1.74
C VAL A 52 -2.06 6.74 -1.89
N ALA A 53 -2.82 6.04 -1.05
CA ALA A 53 -4.28 6.09 -1.08
C ALA A 53 -4.82 7.51 -0.86
N GLU A 54 -4.25 8.27 0.08
CA GLU A 54 -4.59 9.67 0.34
C GLU A 54 -4.26 10.56 -0.87
N LYS A 55 -3.07 10.41 -1.46
CA LYS A 55 -2.67 11.15 -2.66
C LYS A 55 -3.54 10.84 -3.87
N ASN A 56 -3.93 9.57 -4.04
CA ASN A 56 -4.84 9.14 -5.08
C ASN A 56 -6.24 9.72 -4.86
N ALA A 57 -6.75 9.68 -3.62
CA ALA A 57 -8.03 10.29 -3.27
C ALA A 57 -8.03 11.80 -3.49
N GLU A 58 -6.92 12.48 -3.15
CA GLU A 58 -6.71 13.89 -3.46
C GLU A 58 -6.78 14.13 -4.97
N ALA A 59 -5.99 13.42 -5.77
CA ALA A 59 -6.00 13.56 -7.24
C ALA A 59 -7.38 13.29 -7.88
N ILE A 60 -8.12 12.27 -7.41
CA ILE A 60 -9.50 12.02 -7.85
C ILE A 60 -10.40 13.21 -7.47
N SER A 61 -10.29 13.71 -6.24
CA SER A 61 -11.07 14.86 -5.77
C SER A 61 -10.77 16.12 -6.57
N GLU A 62 -9.50 16.36 -6.91
CA GLU A 62 -9.10 17.48 -7.76
C GLU A 62 -9.67 17.34 -9.17
N TRP A 63 -9.63 16.14 -9.73
CA TRP A 63 -10.22 15.87 -11.04
C TRP A 63 -11.72 16.14 -11.08
N PHE A 64 -12.48 15.67 -10.09
CA PHE A 64 -13.91 16.01 -9.98
C PHE A 64 -14.14 17.50 -9.80
N ARG A 65 -13.31 18.18 -9.00
CA ARG A 65 -13.36 19.64 -8.84
C ARG A 65 -13.15 20.38 -10.16
N PHE A 66 -12.24 19.92 -11.03
CA PHE A 66 -12.09 20.50 -12.37
C PHE A 66 -13.34 20.33 -13.23
N ILE A 67 -14.02 19.18 -13.14
CA ILE A 67 -15.29 18.95 -13.85
C ILE A 67 -16.40 19.85 -13.29
N GLU A 68 -16.43 20.06 -11.97
CA GLU A 68 -17.35 20.99 -11.31
C GLU A 68 -17.13 22.46 -11.70
N GLU A 69 -15.87 22.85 -11.91
CA GLU A 69 -15.51 24.17 -12.43
C GLU A 69 -15.93 24.31 -13.90
N ASP A 70 -15.67 23.29 -14.73
CA ASP A 70 -16.05 23.30 -16.15
C ASP A 70 -17.59 23.36 -16.29
N ILE A 71 -18.36 22.59 -15.51
CA ILE A 71 -19.84 22.67 -15.53
C ILE A 71 -20.35 24.01 -14.98
N TYR A 72 -19.66 24.60 -13.99
CA TYR A 72 -20.00 25.94 -13.50
C TYR A 72 -19.80 26.99 -14.59
N LEU A 73 -18.61 27.05 -15.20
CA LEU A 73 -18.31 28.00 -16.27
C LEU A 73 -19.26 27.80 -17.46
N PHE A 74 -19.54 26.55 -17.81
CA PHE A 74 -20.51 26.21 -18.86
C PHE A 74 -21.91 26.72 -18.53
N SER A 75 -22.38 26.57 -17.29
CA SER A 75 -23.69 27.08 -16.85
C SER A 75 -23.84 28.60 -16.91
N LEU A 76 -22.72 29.35 -16.97
CA LEU A 76 -22.72 30.81 -17.11
C LEU A 76 -22.85 31.27 -18.56
N VAL A 77 -22.59 30.39 -19.53
CA VAL A 77 -22.66 30.73 -20.97
C VAL A 77 -24.11 31.08 -21.34
N PRO A 78 -24.39 32.27 -21.90
CA PRO A 78 -25.77 32.69 -22.19
C PRO A 78 -26.57 31.71 -23.06
N ALA A 79 -25.90 31.12 -24.08
CA ALA A 79 -26.49 30.12 -24.96
C ALA A 79 -26.97 28.85 -24.21
N VAL A 80 -26.43 28.55 -23.03
CA VAL A 80 -26.81 27.36 -22.23
C VAL A 80 -28.17 27.55 -21.53
N ARG A 81 -28.72 28.76 -21.53
CA ARG A 81 -30.09 29.03 -21.06
C ARG A 81 -31.15 28.64 -22.11
N ASN A 82 -30.75 28.46 -23.37
CA ASN A 82 -31.63 28.08 -24.46
C ASN A 82 -31.22 26.71 -25.01
N LEU A 83 -32.12 25.73 -24.96
CA LEU A 83 -31.86 24.35 -25.39
C LEU A 83 -31.33 24.24 -26.83
N ASP A 84 -31.85 25.06 -27.75
CA ASP A 84 -31.48 24.99 -29.17
C ASP A 84 -30.06 25.54 -29.42
N GLU A 85 -29.70 26.62 -28.71
CA GLU A 85 -28.38 27.27 -28.82
C GLU A 85 -27.30 26.49 -28.05
N ALA A 86 -27.67 25.87 -26.92
CA ALA A 86 -26.78 25.12 -26.07
C ALA A 86 -26.10 23.96 -26.80
N ARG A 87 -26.78 23.33 -27.78
CA ARG A 87 -26.26 22.16 -28.49
C ARG A 87 -24.96 22.42 -29.23
N ALA A 88 -24.82 23.59 -29.86
CA ALA A 88 -23.59 23.96 -30.55
C ALA A 88 -22.42 24.12 -29.57
N VAL A 89 -22.68 24.72 -28.39
CA VAL A 89 -21.68 24.91 -27.34
C VAL A 89 -21.30 23.58 -26.68
N MET A 90 -22.28 22.72 -26.40
CA MET A 90 -22.04 21.36 -25.89
C MET A 90 -21.15 20.55 -26.85
N ALA A 91 -21.44 20.61 -28.14
CA ALA A 91 -20.70 19.89 -29.17
C ALA A 91 -19.26 20.41 -29.36
N GLU A 92 -18.99 21.67 -29.03
CA GLU A 92 -17.63 22.20 -29.04
C GLU A 92 -16.87 21.82 -27.76
N LEU A 93 -17.51 21.91 -26.59
CA LEU A 93 -16.88 21.55 -25.32
C LEU A 93 -16.47 20.08 -25.29
N ILE A 94 -17.34 19.16 -25.75
CA ILE A 94 -17.05 17.73 -25.75
C ILE A 94 -15.83 17.37 -26.63
N LYS A 95 -15.59 18.11 -27.72
CA LYS A 95 -14.40 17.93 -28.57
C LYS A 95 -13.11 18.32 -27.85
N GLN A 96 -13.17 19.36 -27.01
CA GLN A 96 -12.03 19.82 -26.22
C GLN A 96 -11.82 18.99 -24.94
N ARG A 97 -12.84 18.22 -24.54
CA ARG A 97 -12.89 17.38 -23.34
C ARG A 97 -13.36 15.96 -23.67
N PRO A 98 -12.59 15.17 -24.44
CA PRO A 98 -12.99 13.83 -24.86
C PRO A 98 -13.20 12.85 -23.70
N GLY A 99 -12.59 13.10 -22.52
CA GLY A 99 -12.81 12.31 -21.31
C GLY A 99 -14.18 12.49 -20.67
N TYR A 100 -15.00 13.44 -21.15
CA TYR A 100 -16.40 13.52 -20.75
C TYR A 100 -17.20 12.55 -21.61
N GLY A 101 -17.96 11.66 -20.98
CA GLY A 101 -18.81 10.68 -21.65
C GLY A 101 -20.04 11.29 -22.33
N GLY A 102 -20.27 12.60 -22.17
CA GLY A 102 -21.35 13.35 -22.79
C GLY A 102 -21.78 14.56 -21.97
N ILE A 103 -22.56 15.44 -22.59
CA ILE A 103 -23.19 16.59 -21.93
C ILE A 103 -24.69 16.55 -22.26
N LEU A 104 -25.52 16.87 -21.28
CA LEU A 104 -26.95 17.05 -21.48
C LEU A 104 -27.43 18.33 -20.81
N LEU A 105 -28.48 18.91 -21.37
CA LEU A 105 -29.17 20.06 -20.82
C LEU A 105 -30.66 19.74 -20.72
N ALA A 106 -31.22 19.89 -19.53
CA ALA A 106 -32.61 19.62 -19.23
C ALA A 106 -33.39 20.87 -18.85
N ASP A 107 -34.66 20.90 -19.20
CA ASP A 107 -35.60 21.88 -18.68
C ASP A 107 -35.99 21.59 -17.22
N LYS A 108 -36.81 22.46 -16.62
CA LYS A 108 -37.35 22.29 -15.26
C LYS A 108 -38.17 21.01 -15.07
N ASN A 109 -38.69 20.43 -16.14
CA ASN A 109 -39.51 19.22 -16.11
C ASN A 109 -38.68 17.94 -16.27
N GLY A 110 -37.37 18.06 -16.50
CA GLY A 110 -36.45 16.93 -16.69
C GLY A 110 -36.45 16.38 -18.11
N THR A 111 -36.94 17.13 -19.09
CA THR A 111 -36.75 16.81 -20.51
C THR A 111 -35.36 17.28 -20.94
N ALA A 112 -34.46 16.34 -21.21
CA ALA A 112 -33.07 16.61 -21.53
C ALA A 112 -32.77 16.44 -23.01
N THR A 113 -31.91 17.32 -23.54
CA THR A 113 -31.31 17.21 -24.87
C THR A 113 -29.83 16.88 -24.72
N THR A 114 -29.39 15.84 -25.41
CA THR A 114 -27.98 15.38 -25.47
C THR A 114 -27.20 16.12 -26.56
N VAL A 115 -25.86 15.99 -26.57
CA VAL A 115 -25.00 16.52 -27.64
C VAL A 115 -25.40 15.99 -29.01
N GLU A 116 -25.78 14.71 -29.05
CA GLU A 116 -26.22 13.99 -30.26
C GLU A 116 -27.59 14.46 -30.76
N GLY A 117 -28.29 15.31 -29.99
CA GLY A 117 -29.63 15.81 -30.32
C GLY A 117 -30.76 14.85 -29.94
N LEU A 118 -30.47 13.81 -29.15
CA LEU A 118 -31.49 12.92 -28.59
C LEU A 118 -32.20 13.61 -27.43
N THR A 119 -33.53 13.51 -27.42
CA THR A 119 -34.37 13.93 -26.29
C THR A 119 -34.64 12.74 -25.38
N ILE A 120 -34.32 12.87 -24.10
CA ILE A 120 -34.50 11.83 -23.07
C ILE A 120 -35.16 12.42 -21.83
N SER A 121 -35.75 11.58 -20.98
CA SER A 121 -36.27 12.00 -19.68
C SER A 121 -35.29 11.66 -18.56
N ILE A 122 -34.93 12.66 -17.77
CA ILE A 122 -34.12 12.53 -16.56
C ILE A 122 -34.87 12.99 -15.30
N ALA A 123 -36.16 13.27 -15.42
CA ALA A 123 -36.98 13.85 -14.36
C ALA A 123 -36.92 13.05 -13.04
N SER A 124 -36.87 11.72 -13.15
CA SER A 124 -36.82 10.80 -12.01
C SER A 124 -35.39 10.41 -11.59
N ARG A 125 -34.36 11.15 -12.02
CA ARG A 125 -32.96 10.84 -11.71
C ARG A 125 -32.51 11.65 -10.51
N ASP A 126 -31.90 10.99 -9.53
CA ASP A 126 -31.46 11.60 -8.28
C ASP A 126 -30.55 12.83 -8.48
N TYR A 127 -29.67 12.79 -9.48
CA TYR A 127 -28.78 13.91 -9.79
C TYR A 127 -29.53 15.13 -10.33
N PHE A 128 -30.65 14.92 -11.04
CA PHE A 128 -31.49 16.00 -11.55
C PHE A 128 -32.27 16.65 -10.42
N GLU A 129 -32.95 15.84 -9.60
CA GLU A 129 -33.68 16.32 -8.42
C GLU A 129 -32.74 17.03 -7.43
N GLY A 130 -31.56 16.46 -7.19
CA GLY A 130 -30.54 17.05 -6.32
C GLY A 130 -30.02 18.39 -6.84
N ALA A 131 -29.78 18.51 -8.14
CA ALA A 131 -29.34 19.77 -8.75
C ALA A 131 -30.42 20.86 -8.64
N LEU A 132 -31.70 20.50 -8.88
CA LEU A 132 -32.82 21.44 -8.73
C LEU A 132 -33.01 21.91 -7.28
N ALA A 133 -32.86 21.01 -6.30
CA ALA A 133 -33.11 21.32 -4.89
C ALA A 133 -31.97 22.08 -4.20
N GLY A 134 -30.71 21.80 -4.59
CA GLY A 134 -29.54 22.17 -3.81
C GLY A 134 -28.85 23.49 -4.18
N ASN A 135 -29.16 24.10 -5.33
CA ASN A 135 -28.37 25.21 -5.92
C ASN A 135 -26.85 24.92 -6.00
N LYS A 136 -26.49 23.65 -6.00
CA LYS A 136 -25.12 23.12 -5.93
C LYS A 136 -25.00 21.96 -6.92
N VAL A 137 -23.76 21.48 -7.12
CA VAL A 137 -23.55 20.29 -7.92
C VAL A 137 -24.13 19.07 -7.19
N ALA A 138 -24.80 18.19 -7.93
CA ALA A 138 -25.30 16.91 -7.48
C ALA A 138 -24.63 15.79 -8.27
N TYR A 139 -24.38 14.66 -7.61
CA TYR A 139 -23.73 13.50 -8.22
C TYR A 139 -24.72 12.35 -8.28
N SER A 140 -24.63 11.55 -9.33
CA SER A 140 -25.34 10.28 -9.40
C SER A 140 -24.53 9.16 -8.78
N GLN A 141 -25.21 8.09 -8.38
CA GLN A 141 -24.55 6.78 -8.31
C GLN A 141 -24.17 6.33 -9.72
N PRO A 142 -23.16 5.44 -9.87
CA PRO A 142 -22.83 4.85 -11.16
C PRO A 142 -24.07 4.23 -11.81
N MET A 143 -24.34 4.60 -13.06
CA MET A 143 -25.53 4.15 -13.79
C MET A 143 -25.24 4.01 -15.27
N VAL A 144 -26.05 3.22 -15.96
CA VAL A 144 -26.02 3.16 -17.41
C VAL A 144 -26.90 4.27 -17.99
N THR A 145 -26.35 5.07 -18.89
CA THR A 145 -27.08 6.17 -19.52
C THR A 145 -27.96 5.69 -20.67
N GLN A 146 -29.18 6.23 -20.78
CA GLN A 146 -30.14 5.82 -21.81
C GLN A 146 -29.72 6.18 -23.24
N GLY A 147 -28.94 7.25 -23.43
CA GLY A 147 -28.53 7.71 -24.76
C GLY A 147 -27.41 6.87 -25.38
N THR A 148 -26.37 6.54 -24.60
CA THR A 148 -25.15 5.90 -25.11
C THR A 148 -24.94 4.47 -24.60
N ASN A 149 -25.74 4.00 -23.64
CA ASN A 149 -25.56 2.71 -22.96
C ASN A 149 -24.18 2.52 -22.30
N VAL A 150 -23.51 3.62 -21.95
CA VAL A 150 -22.24 3.62 -21.23
C VAL A 150 -22.50 3.73 -19.73
N ALA A 151 -21.69 3.04 -18.92
CA ALA A 151 -21.68 3.19 -17.47
C ALA A 151 -20.97 4.49 -17.08
N THR A 152 -21.70 5.42 -16.44
CA THR A 152 -21.21 6.74 -16.11
C THR A 152 -21.61 7.18 -14.70
N VAL A 153 -20.89 8.19 -14.20
CA VAL A 153 -21.31 9.03 -13.08
C VAL A 153 -21.71 10.38 -13.66
N MET A 154 -22.90 10.85 -13.31
CA MET A 154 -23.42 12.15 -13.77
C MET A 154 -23.12 13.22 -12.71
N LEU A 155 -22.58 14.35 -13.14
CA LEU A 155 -22.48 15.57 -12.33
C LEU A 155 -23.47 16.58 -12.89
N ALA A 156 -24.38 17.07 -12.06
CA ALA A 156 -25.45 17.95 -12.48
C ALA A 156 -25.48 19.25 -11.70
N ARG A 157 -25.76 20.36 -12.37
CA ARG A 157 -25.86 21.69 -11.77
C ARG A 157 -27.05 22.45 -12.33
N PRO A 158 -27.79 23.21 -11.51
CA PRO A 158 -28.83 24.09 -12.02
C PRO A 158 -28.23 25.22 -12.86
N VAL A 159 -28.87 25.49 -13.99
CA VAL A 159 -28.61 26.65 -14.84
C VAL A 159 -29.52 27.78 -14.35
N MET A 160 -28.95 28.92 -13.99
CA MET A 160 -29.71 30.06 -13.46
C MET A 160 -30.07 31.06 -14.56
N SER A 161 -31.23 31.70 -14.40
CA SER A 161 -31.63 32.86 -15.18
C SER A 161 -30.65 34.02 -14.96
N GLU A 162 -30.56 34.93 -15.93
CA GLU A 162 -29.63 36.06 -15.87
C GLU A 162 -29.94 36.98 -14.67
N GLY A 163 -28.94 37.22 -13.82
CA GLY A 163 -29.07 38.10 -12.66
C GLY A 163 -30.04 37.62 -11.56
N SER A 164 -30.53 36.38 -11.65
CA SER A 164 -31.54 35.82 -10.74
C SER A 164 -31.07 34.49 -10.13
N THR A 165 -31.64 34.12 -8.99
CA THR A 165 -31.49 32.79 -8.38
C THR A 165 -32.53 31.79 -8.91
N GLU A 166 -33.30 32.17 -9.92
CA GLU A 166 -34.27 31.29 -10.56
C GLU A 166 -33.56 30.30 -11.47
N THR A 167 -33.68 29.00 -11.16
CA THR A 167 -33.23 27.92 -12.03
C THR A 167 -34.08 27.89 -13.31
N VAL A 168 -33.48 27.86 -14.49
CA VAL A 168 -34.16 27.70 -15.80
C VAL A 168 -34.04 26.30 -16.37
N GLY A 169 -33.11 25.50 -15.85
CA GLY A 169 -32.86 24.13 -16.26
C GLY A 169 -31.73 23.49 -15.47
N VAL A 170 -31.26 22.33 -15.90
CA VAL A 170 -30.15 21.60 -15.30
C VAL A 170 -29.20 21.16 -16.40
N VAL A 171 -27.92 21.52 -16.27
CA VAL A 171 -26.87 20.92 -17.08
C VAL A 171 -26.32 19.72 -16.34
N ALA A 172 -25.99 18.64 -17.05
CA ALA A 172 -25.23 17.53 -16.49
C ALA A 172 -24.13 17.05 -17.42
N PHE A 173 -22.96 16.78 -16.84
CA PHE A 173 -21.83 16.17 -17.51
C PHE A 173 -21.78 14.68 -17.13
N ALA A 174 -21.64 13.82 -18.12
CA ALA A 174 -21.43 12.40 -17.93
C ALA A 174 -19.93 12.13 -17.85
N VAL A 175 -19.52 11.35 -16.86
CA VAL A 175 -18.14 10.92 -16.69
C VAL A 175 -18.12 9.40 -16.84
N ALA A 176 -17.44 8.90 -17.87
CA ALA A 176 -17.38 7.47 -18.12
C ALA A 176 -16.64 6.76 -16.97
N LEU A 177 -17.19 5.63 -16.52
CA LEU A 177 -16.54 4.84 -15.47
C LEU A 177 -15.19 4.28 -15.96
N GLU A 178 -15.04 4.06 -17.26
CA GLU A 178 -13.77 3.67 -17.86
C GLU A 178 -12.66 4.72 -17.64
N GLU A 179 -12.95 6.02 -17.80
CA GLU A 179 -11.99 7.09 -17.55
C GLU A 179 -11.60 7.14 -16.07
N LEU A 180 -12.58 6.96 -15.17
CA LEU A 180 -12.33 6.83 -13.74
C LEU A 180 -11.45 5.63 -13.40
N GLN A 181 -11.66 4.50 -14.08
CA GLN A 181 -10.86 3.28 -13.92
C GLN A 181 -9.45 3.47 -14.46
N GLN A 182 -9.27 4.14 -15.60
CA GLN A 182 -7.96 4.45 -16.15
C GLN A 182 -7.19 5.42 -15.26
N LEU A 183 -7.86 6.44 -14.73
CA LEU A 183 -7.30 7.35 -13.73
C LEU A 183 -6.84 6.56 -12.50
N ALA A 184 -7.71 5.71 -11.93
CA ALA A 184 -7.38 4.87 -10.78
C ALA A 184 -6.28 3.83 -11.08
N ALA A 185 -6.19 3.31 -12.32
CA ALA A 185 -5.17 2.36 -12.73
C ALA A 185 -3.79 3.04 -12.91
N SER A 186 -3.76 4.30 -13.33
CA SER A 186 -2.53 5.09 -13.42
C SER A 186 -1.96 5.44 -12.04
N MET A 187 -2.79 5.38 -11.01
CA MET A 187 -2.50 5.68 -9.61
C MET A 187 -1.88 4.48 -8.88
N THR A 188 -0.76 3.96 -9.39
CA THR A 188 -0.01 2.89 -8.73
C THR A 188 0.81 3.42 -7.56
N LEU A 189 0.98 2.61 -6.50
CA LEU A 189 2.08 2.75 -5.55
C LEU A 189 3.37 2.82 -6.35
N GLN A 190 4.07 3.96 -6.34
CA GLN A 190 5.25 4.27 -7.13
C GLN A 190 6.26 3.09 -7.22
N GLY A 191 6.07 2.19 -8.20
CA GLY A 191 6.95 1.05 -8.43
C GLY A 191 6.81 -0.15 -7.49
N TYR A 192 5.78 -0.22 -6.64
CA TYR A 192 5.53 -1.38 -5.78
C TYR A 192 4.33 -2.19 -6.26
N GLY A 193 4.60 -3.16 -7.13
CA GLY A 193 3.64 -4.23 -7.42
C GLY A 193 3.56 -5.22 -6.26
N TYR A 194 2.50 -6.04 -6.25
CA TYR A 194 2.40 -7.18 -5.35
C TYR A 194 3.66 -8.06 -5.39
N ALA A 195 4.28 -8.21 -6.57
CA ALA A 195 5.51 -8.96 -6.75
C ALA A 195 6.73 -8.35 -6.02
N ASP A 196 6.81 -7.01 -5.93
CA ASP A 196 7.94 -6.31 -5.33
C ASP A 196 7.95 -6.47 -3.80
N LEU A 197 6.77 -6.40 -3.18
CA LEU A 197 6.59 -6.69 -1.75
C LEU A 197 7.05 -8.11 -1.38
N PHE A 198 6.76 -9.09 -2.23
CA PHE A 198 7.22 -10.46 -2.02
C PHE A 198 8.75 -10.59 -2.14
N GLN A 199 9.35 -9.84 -3.07
CA GLN A 199 10.80 -9.83 -3.26
C GLN A 199 11.53 -9.22 -2.05
N GLU A 200 10.98 -8.16 -1.47
CA GLU A 200 11.53 -7.51 -0.28
C GLU A 200 11.42 -8.40 0.96
N VAL A 201 10.29 -9.09 1.13
CA VAL A 201 10.12 -10.09 2.21
C VAL A 201 11.10 -11.26 2.03
N ALA A 202 11.30 -11.73 0.80
CA ALA A 202 12.27 -12.79 0.52
C ALA A 202 13.71 -12.34 0.82
N ARG A 203 14.07 -11.11 0.44
CA ARG A 203 15.37 -10.51 0.72
C ARG A 203 15.60 -10.37 2.23
N LEU A 204 14.59 -9.95 2.98
CA LEU A 204 14.63 -9.84 4.44
C LEU A 204 14.91 -11.21 5.12
N ARG A 205 14.28 -12.28 4.63
CA ARG A 205 14.53 -13.64 5.15
C ARG A 205 15.96 -14.10 4.88
N LEU A 206 16.47 -13.83 3.69
CA LEU A 206 17.84 -14.20 3.31
C LEU A 206 18.89 -13.44 4.13
N THR A 207 18.71 -12.13 4.34
CA THR A 207 19.65 -11.33 5.15
C THR A 207 19.61 -11.74 6.62
N ALA A 208 18.43 -12.01 7.19
CA ALA A 208 18.29 -12.50 8.55
C ALA A 208 18.96 -13.88 8.75
N ALA A 209 18.74 -14.82 7.83
CA ALA A 209 19.38 -16.13 7.86
C ALA A 209 20.91 -16.02 7.74
N GLY A 210 21.40 -15.15 6.86
CA GLY A 210 22.82 -14.86 6.71
C GLY A 210 23.46 -14.30 7.99
N MET A 211 22.81 -13.33 8.64
CA MET A 211 23.30 -12.78 9.91
C MET A 211 23.37 -13.83 11.02
N ILE A 212 22.37 -14.70 11.13
CA ILE A 212 22.36 -15.80 12.12
C ILE A 212 23.48 -16.80 11.80
N ALA A 213 23.69 -17.17 10.54
CA ALA A 213 24.73 -18.10 10.14
C ALA A 213 26.14 -17.56 10.46
N VAL A 214 26.41 -16.29 10.14
CA VAL A 214 27.68 -15.62 10.47
C VAL A 214 27.87 -15.54 11.98
N ALA A 215 26.83 -15.16 12.73
CA ALA A 215 26.89 -15.11 14.19
C ALA A 215 27.20 -16.48 14.81
N LEU A 216 26.57 -17.55 14.32
CA LEU A 216 26.83 -18.92 14.81
C LEU A 216 28.27 -19.38 14.51
N LEU A 217 28.81 -19.05 13.33
CA LEU A 217 30.21 -19.35 12.99
C LEU A 217 31.20 -18.63 13.92
N VAL A 218 30.98 -17.34 14.17
CA VAL A 218 31.80 -16.55 15.11
C VAL A 218 31.65 -17.10 16.54
N GLY A 219 30.43 -17.39 16.97
CA GLY A 219 30.14 -17.97 18.27
C GLY A 219 30.83 -19.32 18.47
N PHE A 220 30.84 -20.18 17.45
CA PHE A 220 31.53 -21.46 17.50
C PHE A 220 33.06 -21.29 17.58
N ALA A 221 33.64 -20.39 16.79
CA ALA A 221 35.07 -20.10 16.83
C ALA A 221 35.50 -19.58 18.22
N LEU A 222 34.71 -18.68 18.82
CA LEU A 222 34.92 -18.19 20.18
C LEU A 222 34.77 -19.30 21.23
N ALA A 223 33.73 -20.12 21.14
CA ALA A 223 33.51 -21.23 22.06
C ALA A 223 34.65 -22.26 22.00
N TYR A 224 35.16 -22.56 20.80
CA TYR A 224 36.31 -23.44 20.62
C TYR A 224 37.58 -22.83 21.24
N GLY A 225 37.87 -21.55 20.96
CA GLY A 225 39.02 -20.85 21.52
C GLY A 225 39.00 -20.83 23.06
N LEU A 226 37.86 -20.48 23.65
CA LEU A 226 37.67 -20.50 25.11
C LEU A 226 37.81 -21.90 25.70
N ALA A 227 37.21 -22.91 25.06
CA ALA A 227 37.32 -24.28 25.53
C ALA A 227 38.77 -24.78 25.51
N VAL A 228 39.55 -24.46 24.46
CA VAL A 228 40.98 -24.84 24.39
C VAL A 228 41.79 -24.09 25.45
N SER A 229 41.54 -22.79 25.65
CA SER A 229 42.23 -21.96 26.64
C SER A 229 42.01 -22.45 28.07
N LEU A 230 40.79 -22.87 28.41
CA LEU A 230 40.43 -23.35 29.76
C LEU A 230 40.82 -24.82 30.00
N SER A 231 40.70 -25.66 28.97
CA SER A 231 40.89 -27.11 29.13
C SER A 231 42.35 -27.54 29.24
N LYS A 232 43.28 -26.88 28.55
CA LYS A 232 44.71 -27.21 28.61
C LYS A 232 45.27 -27.14 30.05
N PRO A 233 45.18 -26.00 30.76
CA PRO A 233 45.69 -25.91 32.13
C PRO A 233 44.97 -26.85 33.09
N MET A 234 43.65 -27.06 32.93
CA MET A 234 42.90 -28.01 33.75
C MET A 234 43.42 -29.45 33.64
N VAL A 235 43.76 -29.89 32.43
CA VAL A 235 44.29 -31.23 32.21
C VAL A 235 45.71 -31.37 32.79
N GLU A 236 46.54 -30.33 32.67
CA GLU A 236 47.89 -30.30 33.26
C GLU A 236 47.84 -30.32 34.79
N LEU A 237 46.94 -29.55 35.39
CA LEU A 237 46.70 -29.56 36.84
C LEU A 237 46.19 -30.91 37.32
N THR A 238 45.25 -31.54 36.59
CA THR A 238 44.74 -32.87 36.95
C THR A 238 45.85 -33.92 36.92
N LYS A 239 46.67 -33.93 35.87
CA LYS A 239 47.82 -34.84 35.77
C LYS A 239 48.86 -34.60 36.88
N SER A 240 49.10 -33.35 37.23
CA SER A 240 50.02 -32.99 38.31
C SER A 240 49.47 -33.45 39.67
N ALA A 241 48.17 -33.28 39.91
CA ALA A 241 47.49 -33.78 41.10
C ALA A 241 47.48 -35.32 41.18
N GLU A 242 47.29 -36.02 40.05
CA GLU A 242 47.39 -37.49 39.99
C GLU A 242 48.80 -37.99 40.33
N ARG A 243 49.85 -37.33 39.80
CA ARG A 243 51.26 -37.65 40.13
C ARG A 243 51.57 -37.42 41.60
N LEU A 244 51.15 -36.28 42.15
CA LEU A 244 51.29 -35.98 43.58
C LEU A 244 50.56 -37.01 44.45
N GLY A 245 49.33 -37.40 44.06
CA GLY A 245 48.55 -38.43 44.75
C GLY A 245 49.18 -39.83 44.66
N ALA A 246 49.95 -40.12 43.60
CA ALA A 246 50.73 -41.34 43.43
C ALA A 246 52.10 -41.30 44.19
N GLY A 247 52.38 -40.22 44.94
CA GLY A 247 53.60 -40.06 45.73
C GLY A 247 54.79 -39.46 44.97
N ASP A 248 54.60 -39.04 43.73
CA ASP A 248 55.63 -38.35 42.95
C ASP A 248 55.59 -36.84 43.24
N LEU A 249 56.41 -36.42 44.21
CA LEU A 249 56.55 -35.02 44.66
C LEU A 249 57.52 -34.21 43.80
N THR A 250 58.00 -34.74 42.67
CA THR A 250 58.99 -34.07 41.81
C THR A 250 58.37 -33.25 40.67
N ALA A 251 57.05 -33.25 40.53
CA ALA A 251 56.35 -32.52 39.49
C ALA A 251 56.31 -31.00 39.76
N GLU A 252 57.03 -30.21 38.96
CA GLU A 252 56.90 -28.74 38.96
C GLU A 252 55.57 -28.32 38.32
N VAL A 253 54.77 -27.55 39.06
CA VAL A 253 53.55 -26.92 38.55
C VAL A 253 53.95 -25.63 37.86
N THR A 254 53.99 -25.64 36.53
CA THR A 254 54.08 -24.39 35.76
C THR A 254 52.71 -23.72 35.78
N VAL A 255 52.60 -22.62 36.52
CA VAL A 255 51.40 -21.76 36.59
C VAL A 255 51.36 -20.81 35.41
#